data_AF-A0A7S3SW12-F1
#
_entry.id   AF-A0A7S3SW12-F1
#
_cell.length_a   1.000
_cell.length_b   1.000
_cell.length_c   1.000
_cell.angle_alpha   90.00
_cell.angle_beta   90.00
_cell.angle_gamma   90.00
#
_symmetry.space_group_name_H-M   'P 1'
#
loop_
_entity.id
_entity.type
_entity.pdbx_description
1 polymer ?
#
loop_
_entity_poly.entity_id
_entity_poly.type
_entity_poly.pdbx_seq_one_letter_code
_entity_poly.pdbx_strand_id
1 'polypeptide(L)'
;RAADSRPTVGGIVWLASQPKLQGAVRTDEAGGVAVEPGEPWWACVPRDEWPAGLAEDIAALWHEPHGDRQSELLLWGGAASDREELALALAACACTSAEAEAWAEGDSALDDPFAAQWAPLLAATADEDRNAAIQSDVNQAFKRLTLSSAGPRKPPSAAEAAPGGTKATAPAFVAPTPRSFCQPCR
;
A
#
# COMPACT_ATOMS: atom_id res chain seq x y z
N ARG A 1 -28.25 6.22 22.45
CA ARG A 1 -27.65 4.93 22.86
C ARG A 1 -26.43 4.71 21.96
N ALA A 2 -25.27 5.25 22.33
CA ALA A 2 -24.06 5.28 21.48
C ALA A 2 -22.77 5.08 22.31
N ALA A 3 -22.89 4.72 23.58
CA ALA A 3 -21.78 4.70 24.53
C ALA A 3 -21.18 3.30 24.76
N ASP A 4 -21.56 2.30 23.95
CA ASP A 4 -21.26 0.88 24.24
C ASP A 4 -20.76 0.09 23.01
N SER A 5 -20.44 0.78 21.91
CA SER A 5 -19.84 0.16 20.73
C SER A 5 -18.32 0.22 20.85
N ARG A 6 -17.65 -0.95 20.74
CA ARG A 6 -16.19 -1.04 20.63
C ARG A 6 -15.68 -0.08 19.55
N PRO A 7 -14.58 0.66 19.79
CA PRO A 7 -14.01 1.52 18.77
C PRO A 7 -13.55 0.68 17.57
N THR A 8 -13.70 1.22 16.38
CA THR A 8 -13.03 0.70 15.19
C THR A 8 -11.65 1.35 15.08
N VAL A 9 -10.69 0.62 14.52
CA VAL A 9 -9.31 1.06 14.31
C VAL A 9 -8.93 0.86 12.86
N GLY A 10 -8.18 1.81 12.32
CA GLY A 10 -7.55 1.69 11.01
C GLY A 10 -6.23 2.46 10.99
N GLY A 11 -5.32 2.07 10.10
CA GLY A 11 -4.05 2.77 9.93
C GLY A 11 -2.91 1.81 9.62
N ILE A 12 -1.71 2.19 10.05
CA ILE A 12 -0.48 1.43 9.81
C ILE A 12 0.30 1.25 11.12
N VAL A 13 0.93 0.10 11.28
CA VAL A 13 1.85 -0.17 12.39
C VAL A 13 3.21 -0.61 11.86
N TRP A 14 4.27 -0.15 12.52
CA TRP A 14 5.61 -0.65 12.29
C TRP A 14 5.89 -1.84 13.23
N LEU A 15 6.08 -3.01 12.65
CA LEU A 15 6.34 -4.26 13.37
C LEU A 15 7.83 -4.58 13.33
N ALA A 16 8.43 -4.86 14.50
CA ALA A 16 9.84 -5.23 14.59
C ALA A 16 10.16 -6.55 13.84
N SER A 17 9.21 -7.50 13.85
CA SER A 17 9.31 -8.76 13.11
C SER A 17 9.20 -8.61 11.59
N GLN A 18 8.61 -7.51 11.11
CA GLN A 18 8.39 -7.22 9.69
C GLN A 18 8.84 -5.79 9.35
N PRO A 19 10.12 -5.44 9.54
CA PRO A 19 10.58 -4.04 9.58
C PRO A 19 10.60 -3.35 8.21
N LYS A 20 10.36 -4.10 7.14
CA LYS A 20 10.39 -3.61 5.75
C LYS A 20 9.02 -3.17 5.24
N LEU A 21 7.96 -3.70 5.82
CA LEU A 21 6.59 -3.49 5.37
C LEU A 21 5.80 -2.74 6.44
N GLN A 22 4.81 -1.99 5.99
CA GLN A 22 3.77 -1.46 6.86
C GLN A 22 2.85 -2.61 7.26
N GLY A 23 2.41 -2.66 8.52
CA GLY A 23 1.29 -3.50 8.94
C GLY A 23 0.00 -2.72 8.77
N ALA A 24 -0.79 -3.00 7.74
CA ALA A 24 -2.08 -2.36 7.52
C ALA A 24 -3.11 -2.88 8.53
N VAL A 25 -3.60 -1.99 9.38
CA VAL A 25 -4.56 -2.29 10.44
C VAL A 25 -5.96 -1.91 10.00
N ARG A 26 -6.94 -2.79 10.24
CA ARG A 26 -8.36 -2.48 10.05
C ARG A 26 -9.26 -3.27 10.99
N THR A 27 -10.41 -2.71 11.31
CA THR A 27 -11.52 -3.45 11.91
C THR A 27 -12.41 -4.06 10.84
N ASP A 28 -12.72 -5.35 10.96
CA ASP A 28 -13.64 -6.05 10.09
C ASP A 28 -15.12 -5.86 10.49
N GLU A 29 -16.04 -6.37 9.67
CA GLU A 29 -17.49 -6.26 9.91
C GLU A 29 -17.96 -7.00 11.16
N ALA A 30 -17.19 -7.99 11.65
CA ALA A 30 -17.45 -8.72 12.88
C ALA A 30 -16.87 -8.01 14.13
N GLY A 31 -16.17 -6.89 13.94
CA GLY A 31 -15.50 -6.13 14.99
C GLY A 31 -14.14 -6.72 15.41
N GLY A 32 -13.59 -7.65 14.64
CA GLY A 32 -12.21 -8.15 14.77
C GLY A 32 -11.20 -7.15 14.22
N VAL A 33 -9.98 -7.17 14.74
CA VAL A 33 -8.86 -6.35 14.23
C VAL A 33 -7.94 -7.25 13.43
N ALA A 34 -7.73 -6.89 12.16
CA ALA A 34 -6.78 -7.54 11.28
C ALA A 34 -5.54 -6.66 11.08
N VAL A 35 -4.38 -7.30 10.99
CA VAL A 35 -3.10 -6.68 10.65
C VAL A 35 -2.52 -7.46 9.48
N GLU A 36 -2.45 -6.84 8.33
CA GLU A 36 -2.01 -7.46 7.06
C GLU A 36 -0.78 -6.77 6.50
N PRO A 37 0.01 -7.45 5.66
CA PRO A 37 1.13 -6.80 4.99
C PRO A 37 0.60 -5.69 4.07
N GLY A 38 1.14 -4.49 4.25
CA GLY A 38 0.90 -3.34 3.39
C GLY A 38 2.12 -3.01 2.54
N GLU A 39 2.18 -1.76 2.10
CA GLU A 39 3.26 -1.21 1.28
C GLU A 39 4.61 -1.21 2.03
N PRO A 40 5.75 -1.26 1.31
CA PRO A 40 7.04 -1.04 1.93
C PRO A 40 7.17 0.37 2.49
N TRP A 41 8.00 0.53 3.52
CA TRP A 41 8.45 1.84 3.98
C TRP A 41 9.36 2.50 2.92
N TRP A 42 9.29 3.82 2.74
CA TRP A 42 10.18 4.51 1.79
C TRP A 42 11.65 4.33 2.15
N ALA A 43 11.97 4.18 3.43
CA ALA A 43 13.29 3.83 3.92
C ALA A 43 13.79 2.43 3.46
N CYS A 44 12.94 1.61 2.85
CA CYS A 44 13.30 0.35 2.20
C CYS A 44 13.36 0.43 0.67
N VAL A 45 12.85 1.52 0.08
CA VAL A 45 12.80 1.69 -1.38
C VAL A 45 14.04 2.43 -1.86
N PRO A 46 14.75 1.96 -2.90
CA PRO A 46 15.87 2.66 -3.49
C PRO A 46 15.52 4.10 -3.88
N ARG A 47 16.42 5.05 -3.59
CA ARG A 47 16.16 6.50 -3.78
C ARG A 47 15.89 6.89 -5.23
N ASP A 48 16.37 6.12 -6.20
CA ASP A 48 16.13 6.31 -7.63
C ASP A 48 14.74 5.89 -8.08
N GLU A 49 14.03 5.09 -7.28
CA GLU A 49 12.63 4.71 -7.50
C GLU A 49 11.64 5.70 -6.83
N TRP A 50 12.14 6.67 -6.07
CA TRP A 50 11.27 7.62 -5.39
C TRP A 50 10.61 8.59 -6.39
N PRO A 51 9.31 8.89 -6.23
CA PRO A 51 8.65 9.97 -6.94
C PRO A 51 9.37 11.32 -6.71
N ALA A 52 9.40 12.16 -7.73
CA ALA A 52 9.94 13.51 -7.61
C ALA A 52 9.15 14.33 -6.58
N GLY A 53 9.86 15.03 -5.68
CA GLY A 53 9.27 15.84 -4.60
C GLY A 53 8.99 15.07 -3.31
N LEU A 54 9.02 13.73 -3.34
CA LEU A 54 8.71 12.92 -2.16
C LEU A 54 9.70 13.16 -1.02
N ALA A 55 10.99 13.34 -1.34
CA ALA A 55 12.02 13.50 -0.32
C ALA A 55 11.77 14.73 0.56
N GLU A 56 11.28 15.82 -0.02
CA GLU A 56 10.88 17.01 0.69
C GLU A 56 9.60 16.78 1.51
N ASP A 57 8.62 16.08 0.94
CA ASP A 57 7.32 15.82 1.59
C ASP A 57 7.48 14.95 2.85
N ILE A 58 8.34 13.94 2.81
CA ILE A 58 8.53 13.02 3.95
C ILE A 58 9.61 13.47 4.93
N ALA A 59 10.34 14.56 4.64
CA ALA A 59 11.45 15.01 5.47
C ALA A 59 11.03 15.27 6.93
N ALA A 60 9.81 15.74 7.16
CA ALA A 60 9.27 15.99 8.50
C ALA A 60 8.91 14.70 9.27
N LEU A 61 8.71 13.59 8.56
CA LEU A 61 8.40 12.27 9.12
C LEU A 61 9.65 11.40 9.29
N TRP A 62 10.80 11.86 8.79
CA TRP A 62 12.02 11.08 8.72
C TRP A 62 12.81 11.15 10.04
N HIS A 63 13.00 10.01 10.68
CA HIS A 63 13.73 9.88 11.94
C HIS A 63 14.86 8.86 11.83
N GLU A 64 16.11 9.33 11.85
CA GLU A 64 17.28 8.45 11.80
C GLU A 64 17.38 7.55 13.07
N PRO A 65 17.80 6.28 12.94
CA PRO A 65 18.20 5.58 11.70
C PRO A 65 17.04 4.90 10.95
N HIS A 66 15.80 5.10 11.40
CA HIS A 66 14.65 4.32 10.98
C HIS A 66 13.85 4.92 9.82
N GLY A 67 14.22 6.11 9.36
CA GLY A 67 13.59 6.78 8.22
C GLY A 67 12.12 7.13 8.47
N ASP A 68 11.23 6.79 7.56
CA ASP A 68 9.79 7.08 7.64
C ASP A 68 8.98 6.05 8.44
N ARG A 69 9.64 5.09 9.08
CA ARG A 69 8.98 4.01 9.85
C ARG A 69 8.32 4.56 11.11
N GLN A 70 7.01 4.42 11.19
CA GLN A 70 6.21 4.86 12.34
C GLN A 70 4.90 4.07 12.47
N SER A 71 4.21 4.21 13.59
CA SER A 71 2.87 3.64 13.78
C SER A 71 1.85 4.77 13.84
N GLU A 72 0.86 4.72 12.97
CA GLU A 72 -0.24 5.68 12.91
C GLU A 72 -1.57 4.93 12.94
N LEU A 73 -2.30 5.08 14.05
CA LEU A 73 -3.60 4.47 14.24
C LEU A 73 -4.66 5.54 14.41
N LEU A 74 -5.75 5.39 13.67
CA LEU A 74 -6.94 6.21 13.79
C LEU A 74 -8.05 5.37 14.40
N LEU A 75 -8.61 5.88 15.48
CA LEU A 75 -9.64 5.24 16.28
C LEU A 75 -10.94 6.01 16.13
N TRP A 76 -12.02 5.32 15.81
CA TRP A 76 -13.34 5.93 15.65
C TRP A 76 -14.38 5.25 16.54
N GLY A 77 -15.19 6.06 17.23
CA GLY A 77 -16.12 5.56 18.24
C GLY A 77 -15.42 5.25 19.57
N GLY A 78 -16.15 4.64 20.51
CA GLY A 78 -15.68 4.39 21.88
C GLY A 78 -15.95 5.56 22.85
N ALA A 79 -15.75 5.31 24.15
CA ALA A 79 -15.93 6.33 25.18
C ALA A 79 -14.66 7.19 25.31
N ALA A 80 -14.82 8.48 25.62
CA ALA A 80 -13.69 9.39 25.79
C ALA A 80 -12.77 9.00 26.96
N SER A 81 -13.30 8.27 27.96
CA SER A 81 -12.55 7.70 29.08
C SER A 81 -11.49 6.68 28.65
N ASP A 82 -11.66 6.06 27.49
CA ASP A 82 -10.85 4.91 27.07
C ASP A 82 -9.53 5.38 26.42
N ARG A 83 -9.39 6.68 26.13
CA ARG A 83 -8.24 7.22 25.39
C ARG A 83 -6.92 7.06 26.12
N GLU A 84 -6.87 7.39 27.40
CA GLU A 84 -5.62 7.34 28.18
C GLU A 84 -5.19 5.89 28.42
N GLU A 85 -6.15 5.03 28.77
CA GLU A 85 -5.92 3.59 28.94
C GLU A 85 -5.42 2.94 27.65
N LEU A 86 -6.05 3.27 26.52
CA LEU A 86 -5.64 2.76 25.21
C LEU A 86 -4.26 3.28 24.79
N ALA A 87 -3.95 4.54 25.06
CA ALA A 87 -2.63 5.10 24.78
C ALA A 87 -1.54 4.38 25.61
N LEU A 88 -1.81 4.10 26.89
CA LEU A 88 -0.90 3.35 27.75
C LEU A 88 -0.75 1.90 27.28
N ALA A 89 -1.84 1.24 26.89
CA ALA A 89 -1.81 -0.12 26.37
C ALA A 89 -0.99 -0.21 25.07
N LEU A 90 -1.18 0.73 24.14
CA LEU A 90 -0.40 0.79 22.90
C LEU A 90 1.07 1.10 23.17
N ALA A 91 1.38 2.02 24.09
CA ALA A 91 2.75 2.33 24.48
C ALA A 91 3.46 1.12 25.11
N ALA A 92 2.73 0.30 25.87
CA ALA A 92 3.27 -0.93 26.46
C ALA A 92 3.59 -2.02 25.42
N CYS A 93 3.05 -1.94 24.21
CA CYS A 93 3.38 -2.84 23.10
C CYS A 93 4.62 -2.40 22.31
N ALA A 94 5.17 -1.21 22.57
CA ALA A 94 6.37 -0.75 21.87
C ALA A 94 7.59 -1.59 22.27
N CYS A 95 8.36 -2.04 21.28
CA CYS A 95 9.60 -2.74 21.53
C CYS A 95 10.57 -1.85 22.31
N THR A 96 11.23 -2.45 23.30
CA THR A 96 12.42 -1.87 23.91
C THR A 96 13.57 -1.86 22.90
N SER A 97 14.59 -1.03 23.14
CA SER A 97 15.78 -0.98 22.28
C SER A 97 16.46 -2.35 22.13
N ALA A 98 16.53 -3.12 23.22
CA ALA A 98 17.13 -4.45 23.21
C ALA A 98 16.32 -5.44 22.35
N GLU A 99 14.99 -5.41 22.42
CA GLU A 99 14.14 -6.23 21.57
C GLU A 99 14.26 -5.82 20.10
N ALA A 100 14.30 -4.52 19.82
CA ALA A 100 14.48 -4.01 18.46
C ALA A 100 15.84 -4.43 17.86
N GLU A 101 16.92 -4.38 18.64
CA GLU A 101 18.24 -4.87 18.24
C GLU A 101 18.23 -6.38 17.98
N ALA A 102 17.64 -7.17 18.88
CA ALA A 102 17.52 -8.62 18.70
C ALA A 102 16.74 -9.00 17.43
N TRP A 103 15.64 -8.29 17.13
CA TRP A 103 14.92 -8.44 15.87
C TRP A 103 15.78 -8.07 14.65
N ALA A 104 16.54 -6.98 14.73
CA ALA A 104 17.41 -6.53 13.64
C ALA A 104 18.56 -7.50 13.36
N GLU A 105 19.08 -8.16 14.40
CA GLU A 105 20.11 -9.21 14.30
C GLU A 105 19.55 -10.56 13.84
N GLY A 106 18.23 -10.67 13.73
CA GLY A 106 17.55 -11.90 13.30
C GLY A 106 17.60 -12.99 14.37
N ASP A 107 17.51 -12.62 15.65
CA ASP A 107 17.50 -13.58 16.75
C ASP A 107 16.34 -14.58 16.58
N SER A 108 16.72 -15.84 16.31
CA SER A 108 15.80 -16.96 16.12
C SER A 108 14.95 -17.31 17.34
N ALA A 109 15.25 -16.75 18.52
CA ALA A 109 14.45 -16.92 19.73
C ALA A 109 13.14 -16.12 19.70
N LEU A 110 13.02 -15.13 18.80
CA LEU A 110 11.84 -14.29 18.67
C LEU A 110 10.91 -14.88 17.59
N ASP A 111 9.73 -15.32 18.01
CA ASP A 111 8.69 -15.84 17.11
C ASP A 111 7.82 -14.70 16.58
N ASP A 112 7.65 -14.63 15.26
CA ASP A 112 6.82 -13.60 14.63
C ASP A 112 5.35 -14.04 14.65
N PRO A 113 4.48 -13.40 15.46
CA PRO A 113 3.08 -13.81 15.57
C PRO A 113 2.30 -13.62 14.27
N PHE A 114 2.81 -12.84 13.32
CA PHE A 114 2.17 -12.55 12.04
C PHE A 114 2.68 -13.45 10.90
N ALA A 115 3.77 -14.19 11.07
CA ALA A 115 4.42 -14.91 9.98
C ALA A 115 3.48 -15.92 9.28
N ALA A 116 2.74 -16.71 10.06
CA ALA A 116 1.85 -17.73 9.51
C ALA A 116 0.69 -17.14 8.69
N GLN A 117 0.17 -16.00 9.10
CA GLN A 117 -0.94 -15.32 8.41
C GLN A 117 -0.46 -14.47 7.22
N TRP A 118 0.73 -13.89 7.28
CA TRP A 118 1.27 -13.05 6.21
C TRP A 118 1.87 -13.86 5.07
N ALA A 119 2.47 -15.03 5.34
CA ALA A 119 3.09 -15.87 4.33
C ALA A 119 2.22 -16.11 3.06
N PRO A 120 0.94 -16.53 3.16
CA PRO A 120 0.11 -16.70 1.98
C PRO A 120 -0.24 -15.39 1.26
N LEU A 121 -0.38 -14.28 1.98
CA LEU A 121 -0.70 -12.96 1.41
C LEU A 121 0.49 -12.42 0.61
N LEU A 122 1.69 -12.49 1.18
CA LEU A 122 2.93 -12.07 0.53
C LEU A 122 3.23 -12.92 -0.72
N ALA A 123 2.97 -14.22 -0.67
CA ALA A 123 3.12 -15.11 -1.82
C ALA A 123 2.18 -14.73 -2.97
N ALA A 124 0.92 -14.39 -2.65
CA ALA A 124 -0.06 -13.95 -3.65
C ALA A 124 0.38 -12.63 -4.33
N THR A 125 0.82 -11.64 -3.56
CA THR A 125 1.32 -10.36 -4.10
C THR A 125 2.53 -10.58 -5.01
N ALA A 126 3.49 -11.42 -4.60
CA ALA A 126 4.67 -11.71 -5.42
C ALA A 126 4.31 -12.39 -6.76
N ASP A 127 3.29 -13.24 -6.78
CA ASP A 127 2.79 -13.84 -8.02
C ASP A 127 2.05 -12.82 -8.90
N GLU A 128 1.28 -11.90 -8.32
CA GLU A 128 0.65 -10.78 -9.05
C GLU A 128 1.70 -9.87 -9.71
N ASP A 129 2.75 -9.48 -8.99
CA ASP A 129 3.86 -8.68 -9.52
C ASP A 129 4.58 -9.40 -10.66
N ARG A 130 4.84 -10.71 -10.49
CA ARG A 130 5.43 -11.54 -11.56
C ARG A 130 4.53 -11.56 -12.79
N ASN A 131 3.22 -11.75 -12.62
CA ASN A 131 2.27 -11.79 -13.72
C ASN A 131 2.18 -10.44 -14.44
N ALA A 132 2.21 -9.33 -13.69
CA ALA A 132 2.24 -7.98 -14.24
C ALA A 132 3.51 -7.72 -15.08
N ALA A 133 4.68 -8.18 -14.61
CA ALA A 133 5.93 -8.09 -15.35
C ALA A 133 5.86 -8.87 -16.69
N ILE A 134 5.36 -10.10 -16.67
CA ILE A 134 5.15 -10.91 -17.88
C ILE A 134 4.22 -10.19 -18.86
N GLN A 135 3.12 -9.62 -18.38
CA GLN A 135 2.18 -8.91 -19.24
C GLN A 135 2.80 -7.63 -19.85
N SER A 136 3.64 -6.92 -19.11
CA SER A 136 4.39 -5.77 -19.60
C SER A 136 5.33 -6.17 -20.75
N ASP A 137 6.08 -7.27 -20.59
CA ASP A 137 7.00 -7.78 -21.61
C ASP A 137 6.26 -8.21 -22.89
N VAL A 138 5.14 -8.92 -22.74
CA VAL A 138 4.27 -9.29 -23.87
C VAL A 138 3.79 -8.04 -24.60
N ASN A 139 3.34 -7.03 -23.87
CA ASN A 139 2.88 -5.77 -24.46
C ASN A 139 4.01 -5.03 -25.18
N GLN A 140 5.22 -5.02 -24.63
CA GLN A 140 6.39 -4.41 -25.28
C GLN A 140 6.81 -5.19 -26.54
N ALA A 141 6.81 -6.53 -26.50
CA ALA A 141 7.11 -7.37 -27.65
C ALA A 141 6.10 -7.12 -28.78
N PHE A 142 4.81 -7.05 -28.46
CA PHE A 142 3.75 -6.72 -29.44
C PHE A 142 3.94 -5.33 -30.05
N LYS A 143 4.28 -4.31 -29.25
CA LYS A 143 4.62 -2.97 -29.74
C LYS A 143 5.80 -2.99 -30.72
N ARG A 144 6.86 -3.76 -30.42
CA ARG A 144 8.03 -3.92 -31.31
C ARG A 144 7.64 -4.58 -32.63
N LEU A 145 6.84 -5.65 -32.59
CA LEU A 145 6.38 -6.36 -33.79
C LEU A 145 5.48 -5.50 -34.67
N THR A 146 4.57 -4.72 -34.07
CA THR A 146 3.69 -3.82 -34.81
C THR A 146 4.44 -2.64 -35.43
N LEU A 147 5.38 -2.02 -34.71
CA LEU A 147 6.25 -0.97 -35.23
C LEU A 147 7.22 -1.47 -36.31
N SER A 148 7.69 -2.72 -36.22
CA SER A 148 8.56 -3.33 -37.24
C SER A 148 7.83 -3.70 -38.54
N SER A 149 6.49 -3.71 -38.55
CA SER A 149 5.69 -4.09 -39.73
C SER A 149 5.23 -2.90 -40.59
N ALA A 150 5.66 -1.67 -40.27
CA ALA A 150 5.31 -0.46 -41.02
C ALA A 150 6.20 -0.25 -42.27
N GLY A 151 6.19 -1.22 -43.18
CA GLY A 151 6.35 -0.93 -44.61
C GLY A 151 4.98 -0.66 -45.23
N PRO A 152 4.83 0.20 -46.25
CA PRO A 152 3.52 0.55 -46.81
C PRO A 152 2.90 -0.69 -47.45
N ARG A 153 2.01 -1.37 -46.72
CA ARG A 153 1.12 -2.36 -47.34
C ARG A 153 0.03 -1.58 -48.06
N LYS A 154 0.13 -1.58 -49.39
CA LYS A 154 -0.91 -1.09 -50.30
C LYS A 154 -2.26 -1.66 -49.83
N PRO A 155 -3.25 -0.81 -49.50
CA PRO A 155 -4.56 -1.32 -49.12
C PRO A 155 -5.16 -2.11 -50.30
N PRO A 156 -5.88 -3.21 -50.05
CA PRO A 156 -6.63 -3.87 -51.10
C PRO A 156 -7.61 -2.85 -51.71
N SER A 157 -7.61 -2.79 -53.04
CA SER A 157 -8.48 -1.93 -53.83
C SER A 157 -9.93 -2.15 -53.42
N ALA A 158 -10.65 -1.04 -53.23
CA ALA A 158 -12.06 -1.02 -52.87
C ALA A 158 -12.90 -1.79 -53.91
N ALA A 159 -13.46 -2.92 -53.48
CA ALA A 159 -14.67 -3.48 -54.04
C ALA A 159 -15.45 -4.17 -52.90
N GLU A 160 -16.71 -3.78 -52.83
CA GLU A 160 -17.83 -4.30 -52.05
C GLU A 160 -18.17 -3.67 -50.67
N ALA A 161 -19.38 -3.12 -50.69
CA ALA A 161 -20.11 -2.33 -49.73
C ALA A 161 -20.69 -3.21 -48.59
N ALA A 162 -20.61 -2.80 -47.31
CA ALA A 162 -21.66 -2.15 -46.47
C ALA A 162 -22.81 -3.08 -45.99
N PRO A 163 -23.61 -2.75 -44.95
CA PRO A 163 -23.39 -1.94 -43.74
C PRO A 163 -23.92 -2.59 -42.42
N GLY A 164 -23.61 -2.01 -41.26
CA GLY A 164 -24.28 -2.28 -39.97
C GLY A 164 -23.33 -2.14 -38.78
N GLY A 165 -23.28 -1.01 -38.06
CA GLY A 165 -24.05 -0.76 -36.83
C GLY A 165 -23.46 -1.60 -35.68
N THR A 166 -22.84 -1.09 -34.62
CA THR A 166 -23.15 0.06 -33.75
C THR A 166 -21.92 0.51 -32.94
N LYS A 167 -21.95 1.77 -32.49
CA LYS A 167 -20.92 2.50 -31.72
C LYS A 167 -20.36 1.73 -30.52
N ALA A 168 -19.03 1.69 -30.42
CA ALA A 168 -18.31 1.51 -29.16
C ALA A 168 -18.01 2.89 -28.54
N THR A 169 -18.41 3.08 -27.29
CA THR A 169 -18.06 4.25 -26.48
C THR A 169 -16.99 3.78 -25.50
N ALA A 170 -15.77 4.33 -25.60
CA ALA A 170 -14.73 4.14 -24.60
C ALA A 170 -15.04 4.98 -23.34
N PRO A 171 -14.66 4.54 -22.14
CA PRO A 171 -14.98 5.26 -20.91
C PRO A 171 -14.12 6.53 -20.78
N ALA A 172 -14.77 7.62 -20.38
CA ALA A 172 -14.12 8.85 -19.95
C ALA A 172 -13.50 8.62 -18.56
N PHE A 173 -12.17 8.61 -18.51
CA PHE A 173 -11.40 8.69 -17.28
C PHE A 173 -11.44 10.14 -16.78
N VAL A 174 -12.09 10.37 -15.63
CA VAL A 174 -12.10 11.66 -14.94
C VAL A 174 -11.32 11.50 -13.65
N ALA A 175 -10.12 12.08 -13.60
CA ALA A 175 -9.36 12.24 -12.37
C ALA A 175 -9.87 13.49 -11.62
N PRO A 176 -10.25 13.40 -10.34
CA PRO A 176 -10.45 14.58 -9.52
C PRO A 176 -9.09 15.11 -9.03
N THR A 177 -8.89 16.40 -9.26
CA THR A 177 -7.80 17.23 -8.72
C THR A 177 -7.92 17.32 -7.19
N PRO A 178 -6.84 17.18 -6.40
CA PRO A 178 -6.89 17.47 -4.98
C PRO A 178 -6.90 18.99 -4.77
N ARG A 179 -8.00 19.52 -4.21
CA ARG A 179 -7.98 20.83 -3.56
C ARG A 179 -7.54 20.64 -2.11
N SER A 180 -6.32 21.07 -1.83
CA SER A 180 -5.83 21.47 -0.51
C SER A 180 -6.81 22.42 0.16
N PHE A 181 -6.98 22.32 1.48
CA PHE A 181 -7.16 23.41 2.46
C PHE A 181 -7.27 22.75 3.84
N CYS A 182 -6.22 22.76 4.67
CA CYS A 182 -5.84 23.80 5.64
C CYS A 182 -6.86 23.97 6.78
N GLN A 183 -6.34 23.96 8.01
CA GLN A 183 -7.04 24.02 9.29
C GLN A 183 -8.00 25.21 9.45
N PRO A 184 -8.68 25.29 10.61
CA PRO A 184 -8.26 26.39 11.47
C PRO A 184 -7.98 25.98 12.92
N CYS A 185 -7.03 26.74 13.47
CA CYS A 185 -6.73 26.92 14.87
C CYS A 185 -7.98 27.08 15.75
N ARG A 186 -7.94 26.45 16.93
CA ARG A 186 -8.24 27.07 18.23
C ARG A 186 -7.70 26.21 19.35
#